data_AF-U4K910-F1
#
_entry.id   AF-U4K910-F1
#
_cell.length_a   1.000
_cell.length_b   1.000
_cell.length_c   1.000
_cell.angle_alpha   90.00
_cell.angle_beta   90.00
_cell.angle_gamma   90.00
#
_symmetry.space_group_name_H-M   'P 1'
#
loop_
_entity.id
_entity.type
_entity.pdbx_description
1 polymer ?
#
loop_
_entity_poly.entity_id
_entity_poly.type
_entity_poly.pdbx_seq_one_letter_code
_entity_poly.pdbx_strand_id
1 'polypeptide(L)'
;MAKRLSKEEKYRASVCFECGCIPTKKKLEEILIEKGEELETLKYVTDQFGIEVGEAITVEGLASKEEIHYAAANYNWDDGDFDVLNAFLDHPKCDAGTANMLYWKGSGFHAAKFSSSKQEKHFYEKLLSKFKERGFATYQIAFDPYDELFVPSLDECLEQGYEIPGYLFCQYSTMKVDTD
;
A
#
# COMPACT_ATOMS: atom_id res chain seq x y z
N MET A 1 -11.15 16.15 -11.04
CA MET A 1 -9.72 16.52 -10.94
C MET A 1 -9.14 15.71 -9.80
N ALA A 2 -7.99 15.06 -10.01
CA ALA A 2 -7.31 14.31 -8.95
C ALA A 2 -6.84 15.28 -7.86
N LYS A 3 -6.92 14.84 -6.60
CA LYS A 3 -6.39 15.58 -5.46
C LYS A 3 -4.87 15.46 -5.48
N ARG A 4 -4.20 16.61 -5.60
CA ARG A 4 -2.76 16.71 -5.46
C ARG A 4 -2.38 16.83 -4.00
N LEU A 5 -1.33 16.09 -3.60
CA LEU A 5 -0.68 16.29 -2.32
C LEU A 5 -0.08 17.70 -2.28
N SER A 6 -0.07 18.31 -1.08
CA SER A 6 0.75 19.49 -0.85
C SER A 6 2.24 19.17 -1.05
N LYS A 7 3.09 20.20 -1.19
CA LYS A 7 4.54 19.99 -1.33
C LYS A 7 5.13 19.18 -0.17
N GLU A 8 4.65 19.43 1.05
CA GLU A 8 5.09 18.73 2.25
C GLU A 8 4.62 17.28 2.28
N GLU A 9 3.33 17.03 1.98
CA GLU A 9 2.80 15.67 1.90
C GLU A 9 3.52 14.85 0.81
N LYS A 10 3.71 15.43 -0.39
CA LYS A 10 4.42 14.74 -1.48
C LYS A 10 5.87 14.45 -1.07
N TYR A 11 6.56 15.38 -0.43
CA TYR A 11 7.91 15.15 0.09
C TYR A 11 7.95 13.99 1.09
N ARG A 12 7.08 14.00 2.10
CA ARG A 12 7.04 12.97 3.15
C ARG A 12 6.71 11.60 2.59
N ALA A 13 5.71 11.51 1.72
CA ALA A 13 5.34 10.27 1.05
C ALA A 13 6.46 9.78 0.12
N SER A 14 7.19 10.70 -0.54
CA SER A 14 8.33 10.36 -1.40
C SER A 14 9.50 9.79 -0.61
N VAL A 15 9.89 10.44 0.48
CA VAL A 15 10.91 9.90 1.39
C VAL A 15 10.51 8.51 1.86
N CYS A 16 9.23 8.31 2.23
CA CYS A 16 8.76 7.01 2.69
C CYS A 16 8.90 5.91 1.63
N PHE A 17 8.45 6.14 0.40
CA PHE A 17 8.50 5.08 -0.61
C PHE A 17 9.91 4.83 -1.14
N GLU A 18 10.70 5.88 -1.36
CA GLU A 18 12.08 5.75 -1.85
C GLU A 18 12.98 5.07 -0.81
N CYS A 19 12.69 5.26 0.48
CA CYS A 19 13.37 4.54 1.58
C CYS A 19 12.85 3.11 1.77
N GLY A 20 12.08 2.55 0.82
CA GLY A 20 11.61 1.16 0.86
C GLY A 20 10.36 0.93 1.71
N CYS A 21 9.58 1.97 2.02
CA CYS A 21 8.34 1.87 2.81
C CYS A 21 8.53 1.16 4.17
N ILE A 22 9.59 1.49 4.92
CA ILE A 22 9.89 0.88 6.21
C ILE A 22 8.63 0.88 7.10
N PRO A 23 8.15 -0.29 7.60
CA PRO A 23 6.83 -0.39 8.24
C PRO A 23 6.66 0.49 9.48
N THR A 24 7.64 0.48 10.38
CA THR A 24 7.56 1.07 11.72
C THR A 24 8.88 1.74 12.11
N LYS A 25 8.81 2.65 13.08
CA LYS A 25 10.04 3.24 13.66
C LYS A 25 10.96 2.19 14.29
N LYS A 26 10.36 1.17 14.91
CA LYS A 26 11.13 0.06 15.49
C LYS A 26 11.96 -0.67 14.41
N LYS A 27 11.38 -0.93 13.24
CA LYS A 27 12.11 -1.57 12.14
C LYS A 27 13.26 -0.68 11.63
N LEU A 28 13.05 0.63 11.55
CA LEU A 28 14.12 1.59 11.24
C LEU A 28 15.26 1.53 12.27
N GLU A 29 14.94 1.46 13.56
CA GLU A 29 15.93 1.30 14.63
C GLU A 29 16.71 -0.02 14.51
N GLU A 30 16.05 -1.12 14.15
CA GLU A 30 16.70 -2.41 13.90
C GLU A 30 17.72 -2.32 12.76
N ILE A 31 17.37 -1.67 11.64
CA ILE A 31 18.28 -1.45 10.49
C ILE A 31 19.53 -0.67 10.92
N LEU A 32 19.35 0.39 11.72
CA LEU A 32 20.44 1.21 12.27
C LEU A 32 21.38 0.40 13.18
N ILE A 33 20.85 -0.59 13.91
CA ILE A 33 21.61 -1.45 14.81
C ILE A 33 22.37 -2.54 14.04
N GLU A 34 21.71 -3.19 13.09
CA GLU A 34 22.27 -4.32 12.33
C GLU A 34 23.43 -3.92 11.42
N LYS A 35 23.42 -2.67 10.91
CA LYS A 35 24.49 -2.10 10.07
C LYS A 35 24.83 -2.96 8.85
N GLY A 36 23.80 -3.51 8.21
CA GLY A 36 23.91 -4.33 6.99
C GLY A 36 23.76 -3.53 5.68
N GLU A 37 23.58 -4.26 4.58
CA GLU A 37 23.36 -3.71 3.23
C GLU A 37 22.12 -2.80 3.15
N GLU A 38 21.08 -3.12 3.91
CA GLU A 38 19.87 -2.30 4.04
C GLU A 38 20.19 -0.90 4.58
N LEU A 39 21.12 -0.78 5.54
CA LEU A 39 21.55 0.52 6.06
C LEU A 39 22.33 1.32 5.00
N GLU A 40 23.19 0.69 4.21
CA GLU A 40 23.95 1.39 3.17
C GLU A 40 23.04 1.88 2.04
N THR A 41 22.05 1.07 1.67
CA THR A 41 21.00 1.49 0.72
C THR A 41 20.21 2.68 1.27
N LEU A 42 19.80 2.61 2.54
CA LEU A 42 19.03 3.66 3.17
C LEU A 42 19.84 4.96 3.29
N LYS A 43 21.13 4.90 3.63
CA LYS A 43 22.04 6.07 3.62
C LYS A 43 22.12 6.72 2.25
N TYR A 44 22.27 5.92 1.20
CA TYR A 44 22.34 6.42 -0.17
C TYR A 44 21.07 7.19 -0.53
N VAL A 45 19.90 6.62 -0.24
CA VAL A 45 18.61 7.26 -0.52
C VAL A 45 18.43 8.52 0.33
N THR A 46 18.69 8.47 1.64
CA THR A 46 18.47 9.62 2.53
C THR A 46 19.38 10.80 2.20
N ASP A 47 20.59 10.55 1.69
CA ASP A 47 21.50 11.59 1.18
C ASP A 47 20.90 12.35 -0.02
N GLN A 48 20.19 11.66 -0.93
CA GLN A 48 19.48 12.32 -2.04
C GLN A 48 18.37 13.27 -1.55
N PHE A 49 17.80 13.00 -0.38
CA PHE A 49 16.82 13.86 0.28
C PHE A 49 17.45 14.90 1.21
N GLY A 50 18.76 14.82 1.46
CA GLY A 50 19.46 15.70 2.40
C GLY A 50 19.03 15.51 3.85
N ILE A 51 18.68 14.28 4.24
CA ILE A 51 18.26 13.92 5.60
C ILE A 51 19.17 12.82 6.17
N GLU A 52 19.21 12.72 7.49
CA GLU A 52 19.88 11.60 8.17
C GLU A 52 19.00 10.35 8.13
N VAL A 53 19.61 9.16 8.22
CA VAL A 53 18.86 7.89 8.20
C VAL A 53 17.78 7.82 9.29
N GLY A 54 18.07 8.33 10.49
CA GLY A 54 17.10 8.38 11.59
C GLY A 54 15.90 9.30 11.34
N GLU A 55 15.95 10.14 10.30
CA GLU A 55 14.89 11.06 9.90
C GLU A 55 14.05 10.50 8.74
N ALA A 56 14.37 9.30 8.24
CA ALA A 56 13.56 8.61 7.23
C ALA A 56 12.10 8.47 7.70
N ILE A 57 11.17 8.69 6.78
CA ILE A 57 9.74 8.57 7.05
C ILE A 57 9.33 7.11 6.90
N THR A 58 8.81 6.51 7.97
CA THR A 58 8.23 5.16 7.95
C THR A 58 6.76 5.21 7.54
N VAL A 59 6.16 4.07 7.18
CA VAL A 59 4.72 3.97 6.89
C VAL A 59 3.88 4.44 8.08
N GLU A 60 4.24 4.00 9.29
CA GLU A 60 3.67 4.49 10.56
C GLU A 60 3.75 6.02 10.72
N GLY A 61 4.77 6.65 10.13
CA GLY A 61 5.01 8.08 10.21
C GLY A 61 4.16 8.92 9.27
N LEU A 62 3.37 8.33 8.36
CA LEU A 62 2.56 9.07 7.38
C LEU A 62 1.36 9.79 8.04
N ALA A 63 1.13 11.03 7.61
CA ALA A 63 0.29 11.99 8.29
C ALA A 63 -1.12 12.12 7.69
N SER A 64 -1.36 11.67 6.46
CA SER A 64 -2.66 11.75 5.81
C SER A 64 -3.00 10.49 5.01
N LYS A 65 -4.28 10.27 4.72
CA LYS A 65 -4.71 9.17 3.85
C LYS A 65 -4.14 9.31 2.44
N GLU A 66 -3.94 10.54 1.99
CA GLU A 66 -3.34 10.87 0.71
C GLU A 66 -1.84 10.51 0.67
N GLU A 67 -1.08 10.80 1.74
CA GLU A 67 0.32 10.35 1.88
C GLU A 67 0.43 8.81 1.81
N ILE A 68 -0.45 8.11 2.55
CA ILE A 68 -0.49 6.63 2.58
C ILE A 68 -0.83 6.05 1.22
N HIS A 69 -1.85 6.60 0.56
CA HIS A 69 -2.24 6.16 -0.78
C HIS A 69 -1.12 6.38 -1.79
N TYR A 70 -0.46 7.55 -1.75
CA TYR A 70 0.65 7.86 -2.63
C TYR A 70 1.83 6.89 -2.43
N ALA A 71 2.24 6.64 -1.18
CA ALA A 71 3.33 5.73 -0.89
C ALA A 71 2.99 4.29 -1.30
N ALA A 72 1.78 3.79 -0.97
CA ALA A 72 1.33 2.45 -1.36
C ALA A 72 1.18 2.28 -2.89
N ALA A 73 0.85 3.35 -3.62
CA ALA A 73 0.75 3.31 -5.07
C ALA A 73 2.12 3.14 -5.74
N ASN A 74 3.17 3.67 -5.12
CA ASN A 74 4.56 3.63 -5.60
C ASN A 74 5.39 2.51 -4.96
N TYR A 75 4.83 1.76 -4.02
CA TYR A 75 5.50 0.61 -3.41
C TYR A 75 5.84 -0.44 -4.48
N ASN A 76 7.06 -1.00 -4.39
CA ASN A 76 7.48 -2.08 -5.27
C ASN A 76 6.84 -3.41 -4.83
N TRP A 77 5.81 -3.84 -5.57
CA TRP A 77 5.07 -5.06 -5.27
C TRP A 77 5.88 -6.35 -5.45
N ASP A 78 6.99 -6.30 -6.19
CA ASP A 78 7.89 -7.45 -6.40
C ASP A 78 8.68 -7.81 -5.13
N ASP A 79 8.78 -6.91 -4.15
CA ASP A 79 9.50 -7.17 -2.90
C ASP A 79 8.74 -8.17 -2.00
N GLY A 80 7.42 -8.30 -2.17
CA GLY A 80 6.61 -9.29 -1.47
C GLY A 80 6.59 -9.14 0.05
N ASP A 81 6.96 -7.98 0.60
CA ASP A 81 7.02 -7.75 2.05
C ASP A 81 5.64 -7.45 2.62
N PHE A 82 5.01 -8.50 3.16
CA PHE A 82 3.70 -8.39 3.79
C PHE A 82 3.71 -7.56 5.09
N ASP A 83 4.85 -7.30 5.73
CA ASP A 83 4.90 -6.41 6.89
C ASP A 83 4.64 -4.95 6.46
N VAL A 84 5.17 -4.54 5.31
CA VAL A 84 4.88 -3.23 4.69
C VAL A 84 3.41 -3.13 4.30
N LEU A 85 2.88 -4.14 3.61
CA LEU A 85 1.47 -4.16 3.20
C LEU A 85 0.53 -4.11 4.41
N ASN A 86 0.84 -4.84 5.47
CA ASN A 86 0.08 -4.77 6.73
C ASN A 86 0.21 -3.39 7.38
N ALA A 87 1.38 -2.74 7.35
CA ALA A 87 1.54 -1.39 7.89
C ALA A 87 0.65 -0.37 7.17
N PHE A 88 0.49 -0.47 5.84
CA PHE A 88 -0.47 0.36 5.11
C PHE A 88 -1.92 0.05 5.49
N LEU A 89 -2.29 -1.24 5.56
CA LEU A 89 -3.67 -1.68 5.83
C LEU A 89 -4.12 -1.34 7.25
N ASP A 90 -3.21 -1.42 8.22
CA ASP A 90 -3.47 -1.17 9.64
C ASP A 90 -3.26 0.29 10.04
N HIS A 91 -2.72 1.11 9.15
CA HIS A 91 -2.50 2.51 9.45
C HIS A 91 -3.81 3.17 9.93
N PRO A 92 -3.81 3.94 11.04
CA PRO A 92 -5.04 4.53 11.61
C PRO A 92 -5.75 5.54 10.69
N LYS A 93 -5.11 5.91 9.58
CA LYS A 93 -5.63 6.80 8.53
C LYS A 93 -5.83 6.08 7.20
N CYS A 94 -5.75 4.74 7.18
CA CYS A 94 -5.96 3.95 5.97
C CYS A 94 -7.38 4.16 5.43
N ASP A 95 -7.46 4.57 4.16
CA ASP A 95 -8.70 4.74 3.44
C ASP A 95 -9.05 3.45 2.69
N ALA A 96 -10.35 3.17 2.53
CA ALA A 96 -10.83 2.05 1.74
C ALA A 96 -10.28 2.04 0.30
N GLY A 97 -10.07 3.22 -0.31
CA GLY A 97 -9.45 3.36 -1.63
C GLY A 97 -8.04 2.80 -1.68
N THR A 98 -7.23 3.04 -0.65
CA THR A 98 -5.90 2.46 -0.52
C THR A 98 -5.99 0.94 -0.38
N ALA A 99 -6.86 0.43 0.49
CA ALA A 99 -7.03 -1.02 0.63
C ALA A 99 -7.54 -1.68 -0.66
N ASN A 100 -8.42 -1.03 -1.42
CA ASN A 100 -8.88 -1.54 -2.72
C ASN A 100 -7.70 -1.63 -3.69
N MET A 101 -6.89 -0.57 -3.77
CA MET A 101 -5.65 -0.58 -4.57
C MET A 101 -4.73 -1.74 -4.18
N LEU A 102 -4.52 -1.96 -2.88
CA LEU A 102 -3.67 -3.05 -2.41
C LEU A 102 -4.21 -4.42 -2.85
N TYR A 103 -5.53 -4.63 -2.82
CA TYR A 103 -6.13 -5.88 -3.29
C TYR A 103 -5.87 -6.11 -4.78
N TRP A 104 -6.08 -5.08 -5.60
CA TRP A 104 -5.99 -5.21 -7.06
C TRP A 104 -4.55 -5.29 -7.57
N LYS A 105 -3.67 -4.41 -7.09
CA LYS A 105 -2.24 -4.45 -7.45
C LYS A 105 -1.57 -5.75 -7.01
N GLY A 106 -1.93 -6.26 -5.84
CA GLY A 106 -1.41 -7.52 -5.32
C GLY A 106 -2.07 -8.78 -5.88
N SER A 107 -3.01 -8.66 -6.83
CA SER A 107 -3.75 -9.80 -7.39
C SER A 107 -4.45 -10.65 -6.31
N GLY A 108 -5.13 -10.01 -5.36
CA GLY A 108 -5.79 -10.68 -4.23
C GLY A 108 -6.82 -11.74 -4.62
N PHE A 109 -7.41 -11.63 -5.82
CA PHE A 109 -8.29 -12.65 -6.41
C PHE A 109 -7.54 -13.97 -6.72
N HIS A 110 -6.30 -13.87 -7.19
CA HIS A 110 -5.42 -15.01 -7.46
C HIS A 110 -4.97 -15.62 -6.13
N ALA A 111 -4.50 -14.79 -5.20
CA ALA A 111 -4.03 -15.21 -3.90
C ALA A 111 -5.08 -15.98 -3.08
N ALA A 112 -6.35 -15.55 -3.14
CA ALA A 112 -7.46 -16.22 -2.47
C ALA A 112 -7.62 -17.70 -2.87
N LYS A 113 -7.24 -18.05 -4.11
CA LYS A 113 -7.39 -19.40 -4.66
C LYS A 113 -6.10 -20.20 -4.66
N PHE A 114 -5.00 -19.56 -5.02
CA PHE A 114 -3.75 -20.24 -5.37
C PHE A 114 -2.60 -19.96 -4.42
N SER A 115 -2.74 -19.02 -3.47
CA SER A 115 -1.64 -18.72 -2.56
C SER A 115 -1.28 -19.94 -1.70
N SER A 116 0.00 -20.32 -1.73
CA SER A 116 0.58 -21.26 -0.78
C SER A 116 1.14 -20.57 0.46
N SER A 117 1.20 -19.24 0.49
CA SER A 117 1.74 -18.45 1.60
C SER A 117 0.67 -18.15 2.64
N LYS A 118 0.92 -18.56 3.89
CA LYS A 118 0.03 -18.24 5.01
C LYS A 118 -0.07 -16.74 5.26
N GLN A 119 1.04 -16.01 5.08
CA GLN A 119 1.09 -14.56 5.29
C GLN A 119 0.24 -13.83 4.25
N GLU A 120 0.40 -14.19 2.98
CA GLU A 120 -0.36 -13.63 1.88
C GLU A 120 -1.86 -13.89 2.04
N LYS A 121 -2.22 -15.15 2.30
CA LYS A 121 -3.63 -15.52 2.54
C LYS A 121 -4.22 -14.72 3.71
N HIS A 122 -3.49 -14.61 4.82
CA HIS A 122 -3.93 -13.87 5.98
C HIS A 122 -4.12 -12.38 5.69
N PHE A 123 -3.21 -11.77 4.93
CA PHE A 123 -3.31 -10.37 4.52
C PHE A 123 -4.60 -10.10 3.75
N TYR A 124 -4.90 -10.90 2.71
CA TYR A 124 -6.12 -10.70 1.92
C TYR A 124 -7.40 -11.03 2.70
N GLU A 125 -7.40 -12.07 3.54
CA GLU A 125 -8.54 -12.36 4.43
C GLU A 125 -8.85 -11.18 5.34
N LYS A 126 -7.82 -10.60 5.96
CA LYS A 126 -7.92 -9.43 6.83
C LYS A 126 -8.41 -8.20 6.08
N LEU A 127 -7.86 -7.93 4.90
CA LEU A 127 -8.27 -6.84 4.02
C LEU A 127 -9.77 -6.96 3.67
N LEU A 128 -10.21 -8.15 3.25
CA LEU A 128 -11.61 -8.41 2.93
C LEU A 128 -12.53 -8.30 4.16
N SER A 129 -12.07 -8.71 5.35
CA SER A 129 -12.81 -8.52 6.60
C SER A 129 -13.03 -7.04 6.91
N LYS A 130 -11.98 -6.21 6.79
CA LYS A 130 -12.09 -4.76 7.00
C LYS A 130 -13.10 -4.12 6.05
N PHE A 131 -13.18 -4.56 4.79
CA PHE A 131 -14.25 -4.10 3.88
C PHE A 131 -15.64 -4.46 4.38
N LYS A 132 -15.86 -5.73 4.76
CA LYS A 132 -17.17 -6.22 5.22
C LYS A 132 -17.64 -5.52 6.51
N GLU A 133 -16.71 -5.26 7.41
CA GLU A 133 -16.97 -4.65 8.73
C GLU A 133 -17.03 -3.12 8.71
N ARG A 134 -16.76 -2.51 7.55
CA ARG A 134 -16.58 -1.08 7.39
C ARG A 134 -15.45 -0.49 8.24
N GLY A 135 -14.35 -1.23 8.40
CA GLY A 135 -13.26 -0.97 9.36
C GLY A 135 -12.13 -0.06 8.88
N PHE A 136 -12.35 0.78 7.86
CA PHE A 136 -11.36 1.77 7.40
C PHE A 136 -11.63 3.15 8.02
N ALA A 137 -10.60 3.98 8.11
CA ALA A 137 -10.70 5.32 8.69
C ALA A 137 -11.66 6.20 7.88
N THR A 138 -11.59 6.09 6.55
CA THR A 138 -12.44 6.81 5.60
C THR A 138 -12.71 5.98 4.34
N TYR A 139 -13.73 6.40 3.59
CA TYR A 139 -14.13 5.87 2.27
C TYR A 139 -14.11 7.01 1.25
N GLN A 140 -13.03 7.78 1.26
CA GLN A 140 -12.92 9.03 0.54
C GLN A 140 -12.02 8.94 -0.68
N ILE A 141 -11.09 8.00 -0.77
CA ILE A 141 -10.24 7.85 -1.96
C ILE A 141 -10.92 6.86 -2.91
N ALA A 142 -11.03 7.23 -4.18
CA ALA A 142 -11.50 6.37 -5.24
C ALA A 142 -10.32 5.57 -5.81
N PHE A 143 -10.51 4.28 -5.99
CA PHE A 143 -9.63 3.43 -6.78
C PHE A 143 -10.52 2.59 -7.70
N ASP A 144 -10.33 2.73 -9.01
CA ASP A 144 -11.11 2.04 -10.03
C ASP A 144 -10.23 0.98 -10.70
N PRO A 145 -10.43 -0.32 -10.40
CA PRO A 145 -9.56 -1.36 -10.93
C PRO A 145 -9.71 -1.55 -12.45
N TYR A 146 -10.81 -1.08 -13.07
CA TYR A 146 -10.99 -1.16 -14.52
C TYR A 146 -10.18 -0.08 -15.22
N ASP A 147 -10.26 1.17 -14.73
CA ASP A 147 -9.45 2.29 -15.25
C ASP A 147 -7.95 1.97 -15.14
N GLU A 148 -7.56 1.28 -14.07
CA GLU A 148 -6.17 0.91 -13.75
C GLU A 148 -5.74 -0.43 -14.39
N LEU A 149 -6.62 -1.10 -15.14
CA LEU A 149 -6.36 -2.35 -15.87
C LEU A 149 -5.89 -3.54 -15.00
N PHE A 150 -6.35 -3.63 -13.75
CA PHE A 150 -6.04 -4.75 -12.83
C PHE A 150 -7.11 -5.85 -12.79
N VAL A 151 -8.28 -5.62 -13.39
CA VAL A 151 -9.35 -6.63 -13.41
C VAL A 151 -9.02 -7.70 -14.46
N PRO A 152 -8.99 -9.00 -14.08
CA PRO A 152 -8.80 -10.08 -15.05
C PRO A 152 -9.97 -10.11 -16.05
N SER A 153 -9.70 -10.64 -17.24
CA SER A 153 -10.73 -10.84 -18.27
C SER A 153 -11.79 -11.84 -17.82
N LEU A 154 -12.97 -11.79 -18.47
CA LEU A 154 -14.03 -12.76 -18.21
C LEU A 154 -13.56 -14.21 -18.47
N ASP A 155 -12.80 -14.42 -19.55
CA ASP A 155 -12.28 -15.74 -19.90
C ASP A 155 -11.32 -16.25 -18.83
N GLU A 156 -10.37 -15.43 -18.37
CA GLU A 156 -9.49 -15.79 -17.25
C GLU A 156 -10.27 -16.10 -15.97
N CYS A 157 -11.29 -15.29 -15.64
CA CYS A 157 -12.16 -15.54 -14.49
C CYS A 157 -12.86 -16.89 -14.58
N LEU A 158 -13.40 -17.26 -15.75
CA LEU A 158 -14.13 -18.51 -15.96
C LEU A 158 -13.19 -19.72 -15.99
N GLU A 159 -12.05 -19.61 -16.67
CA GLU A 159 -11.05 -20.68 -16.78
C GLU A 159 -10.39 -20.97 -15.44
N GLN A 160 -9.98 -19.94 -14.71
CA GLN A 160 -9.31 -20.08 -13.42
C GLN A 160 -10.31 -20.23 -12.27
N GLY A 161 -11.59 -19.91 -12.49
CA GLY A 161 -12.66 -19.94 -11.49
C GLY A 161 -12.38 -18.97 -10.34
N TYR A 162 -12.02 -17.72 -10.65
CA TYR A 162 -11.81 -16.68 -9.64
C TYR A 162 -13.13 -16.25 -9.01
N GLU A 163 -13.13 -16.12 -7.68
CA GLU A 163 -14.25 -15.56 -6.92
C GLU A 163 -13.87 -14.19 -6.39
N ILE A 164 -14.39 -13.15 -7.04
CA ILE A 164 -14.10 -11.75 -6.66
C ILE A 164 -15.31 -11.17 -5.94
N PRO A 165 -15.16 -10.72 -4.67
CA PRO A 165 -16.26 -10.11 -3.95
C PRO A 165 -16.80 -8.85 -4.63
N GLY A 166 -18.10 -8.83 -4.93
CA GLY A 166 -18.74 -7.73 -5.68
C GLY A 166 -18.57 -6.34 -5.06
N TYR A 167 -18.42 -6.25 -3.74
CA TYR A 167 -18.23 -4.97 -3.05
C TYR A 167 -16.90 -4.28 -3.36
N LEU A 168 -15.91 -4.99 -3.92
CA LEU A 168 -14.63 -4.39 -4.35
C LEU A 168 -14.76 -3.55 -5.62
N PHE A 169 -15.87 -3.73 -6.36
CA PHE A 169 -16.23 -2.93 -7.52
C PHE A 169 -17.20 -1.79 -7.18
N CYS A 170 -17.73 -1.76 -5.96
CA CYS A 170 -18.68 -0.72 -5.58
C CYS A 170 -17.99 0.63 -5.46
N GLN A 171 -18.52 1.62 -6.17
CA GLN A 171 -18.09 3.00 -6.00
C GLN A 171 -18.56 3.55 -4.64
N TYR A 172 -17.62 4.05 -3.84
CA TYR A 172 -17.89 4.77 -2.59
C TYR A 172 -17.28 6.18 -2.55
N SER A 173 -16.46 6.52 -3.56
CA SER A 173 -15.91 7.85 -3.74
C SER A 173 -15.69 8.18 -5.22
N THR A 174 -15.47 9.47 -5.49
CA THR A 174 -15.03 10.02 -6.79
C THR A 174 -13.68 10.75 -6.70
N MET A 175 -13.11 10.94 -5.51
CA MET A 175 -11.83 11.63 -5.34
C MET A 175 -10.67 10.67 -5.63
N LYS A 176 -10.01 10.85 -6.77
CA LYS A 176 -8.71 10.22 -7.08
C LYS A 176 -7.57 11.00 -6.41
N VAL A 177 -6.48 10.34 -6.05
CA VAL A 177 -5.22 10.99 -5.61
C VAL A 177 -4.26 11.00 -6.80
N ASP A 178 -3.57 12.12 -7.00
CA ASP A 178 -2.53 12.25 -8.03
C ASP A 178 -1.25 11.55 -7.54
N THR A 179 -0.89 10.43 -8.15
CA THR A 179 0.25 9.58 -7.76
C THR A 179 1.44 9.67 -8.71
N ASP A 180 1.35 10.53 -9.73
CA ASP A 180 2.39 10.80 -10.72
C ASP A 180 3.35 11.94 -10.30
#